data_AF-A0A920MTB1-F1
#
_entry.id   AF-A0A920MTB1-F1
#
_cell.length_a   1.000
_cell.length_b   1.000
_cell.length_c   1.000
_cell.angle_alpha   90.00
_cell.angle_beta   90.00
_cell.angle_gamma   90.00
#
_symmetry.space_group_name_H-M   'P 1'
#
loop_
_entity.id
_entity.type
_entity.pdbx_description
1 polymer ?
#
loop_
_entity_poly.entity_id
_entity_poly.type
_entity_poly.pdbx_seq_one_letter_code
_entity_poly.pdbx_strand_id
1 'polypeptide(L)' 'MTNLVWLIPGLPLIGFTLLLLFGRRLGEPQAGWLATATVSGSFLAAVAVFFGLATKPPEERSMKSLYSNGFHQVSYQ' A
#
# COMPACT_ATOMS: atom_id res chain seq x y z
N MET A 1 2.39 1.58 -12.57
CA MET A 1 1.90 0.62 -11.57
C MET A 1 2.07 1.08 -10.11
N THR A 2 2.72 2.21 -9.82
CA THR A 2 2.87 2.78 -8.46
C THR A 2 1.62 3.47 -7.92
N ASN A 3 0.70 3.93 -8.79
CA ASN A 3 -0.50 4.64 -8.36
C ASN A 3 -1.52 3.76 -7.59
N LEU A 4 -1.42 2.42 -7.69
CA LEU A 4 -2.29 1.52 -6.94
C LEU A 4 -1.92 1.40 -5.46
N VAL A 5 -0.68 1.71 -5.08
CA VAL A 5 -0.18 1.53 -3.71
C VAL A 5 -1.00 2.34 -2.70
N TRP A 6 -1.49 3.51 -3.10
CA TRP A 6 -2.34 4.38 -2.28
C TRP A 6 -3.72 3.79 -1.98
N LEU A 7 -4.26 2.91 -2.83
CA LEU A 7 -5.56 2.27 -2.59
C LEU A 7 -5.49 1.29 -1.42
N ILE A 8 -4.31 0.73 -1.11
CA ILE A 8 -4.12 -0.25 -0.05
C ILE A 8 -4.47 0.33 1.34
N PRO A 9 -3.95 1.49 1.76
CA PRO A 9 -4.42 2.18 2.97
C PRO A 9 -5.60 3.13 2.72
N GLY A 10 -5.80 3.61 1.49
CA GLY A 10 -6.86 4.57 1.17
C GLY A 10 -8.25 3.97 1.28
N LEU A 11 -8.47 2.77 0.73
CA LEU A 11 -9.78 2.10 0.78
C LEU A 11 -10.22 1.75 2.21
N PRO A 12 -9.37 1.21 3.12
CA PRO A 12 -9.75 0.96 4.50
C PRO A 12 -10.02 2.26 5.26
N LEU A 13 -9.27 3.34 4.99
CA LEU A 13 -9.50 4.63 5.64
C LEU A 13 -10.83 5.26 5.23
N ILE A 14 -11.20 5.16 3.95
CA ILE A 14 -12.51 5.60 3.46
C ILE A 14 -13.61 4.76 4.12
N GLY A 15 -13.46 3.44 4.13
CA GLY A 15 -14.40 2.52 4.79
C GLY A 15 -14.57 2.84 6.27
N PHE A 16 -13.46 3.03 6.98
CA PHE A 16 -13.43 3.46 8.37
C PHE A 16 -14.15 4.79 8.58
N THR A 17 -13.85 5.81 7.77
CA THR A 17 -14.45 7.15 7.90
C THR A 17 -15.96 7.10 7.68
N LEU A 18 -16.42 6.33 6.69
CA LEU A 18 -17.85 6.11 6.44
C LEU A 18 -18.53 5.40 7.60
N LEU A 19 -17.90 4.36 8.16
CA LEU A 19 -18.44 3.64 9.31
C LEU A 19 -18.40 4.48 10.59
N LEU A 20 -17.39 5.34 10.76
CA LEU A 20 -17.29 6.24 11.91
C LEU A 20 -18.41 7.29 11.89
N LEU A 21 -18.70 7.87 10.73
CA LEU A 21 -19.73 8.90 10.59
C LEU A 21 -21.15 8.33 10.46
N PHE A 22 -21.30 7.20 9.77
CA PHE A 22 -22.61 6.67 9.36
C PHE A 22 -22.86 5.22 9.78
N GLY A 23 -21.90 4.53 10.40
CA GLY A 23 -22.03 3.10 10.74
C GLY A 23 -23.22 2.82 11.64
N ARG A 24 -23.50 3.71 12.62
CA ARG A 24 -24.69 3.59 13.47
C ARG A 24 -26.01 3.77 12.72
N ARG A 25 -26.01 4.48 11.58
CA ARG A 25 -27.17 4.62 10.71
C ARG A 25 -27.32 3.46 9.73
N LEU A 26 -26.21 2.85 9.29
CA LEU A 26 -26.22 1.66 8.44
C LEU A 26 -26.73 0.42 9.19
N GLY A 27 -26.39 0.29 10.46
CA GLY A 27 -26.79 -0.87 11.29
C GLY A 27 -26.25 -2.21 10.77
N GLU A 28 -26.69 -3.30 11.39
CA GLU A 28 -26.39 -4.66 10.93
C GLU A 28 -27.38 -5.17 9.88
N PRO A 29 -26.94 -5.95 8.87
CA PRO A 29 -25.55 -6.36 8.62
C PRO A 29 -24.77 -5.39 7.69
N GLN A 30 -25.39 -4.30 7.25
CA GLN A 30 -24.85 -3.45 6.18
C GLN A 30 -23.49 -2.83 6.51
N ALA A 31 -23.30 -2.39 7.76
CA ALA A 31 -22.01 -1.88 8.22
C ALA A 31 -20.88 -2.93 8.10
N GLY A 32 -21.18 -4.19 8.41
CA GLY A 32 -20.24 -5.30 8.28
C GLY A 32 -19.89 -5.61 6.81
N TRP A 33 -20.87 -5.53 5.91
CA TRP A 33 -20.63 -5.69 4.47
C TRP A 33 -19.75 -4.57 3.90
N LEU A 34 -19.98 -3.32 4.31
CA LEU A 34 -19.13 -2.18 3.90
C LEU A 34 -17.68 -2.35 4.39
N ALA A 35 -17.50 -2.75 5.65
CA ALA A 35 -16.18 -3.03 6.21
C ALA A 35 -15.48 -4.13 5.40
N THR A 36 -16.17 -5.24 5.15
CA THR A 36 -15.62 -6.37 4.40
C THR A 36 -15.26 -5.99 2.97
N ALA A 37 -16.11 -5.24 2.28
CA ALA A 37 -15.87 -4.81 0.90
C ALA A 37 -14.64 -3.90 0.78
N THR A 38 -14.49 -2.92 1.68
CA THR A 38 -13.37 -1.98 1.66
C THR A 38 -12.04 -2.66 1.97
N VAL A 39 -12.01 -3.58 2.93
CA VAL A 39 -10.82 -4.41 3.23
C VAL A 39 -10.49 -5.35 2.07
N SER A 40 -11.50 -6.01 1.49
CA SER A 40 -11.31 -6.92 0.34
C SER A 40 -10.76 -6.19 -0.88
N GLY A 41 -11.26 -4.99 -1.19
CA GLY A 41 -10.74 -4.16 -2.27
C GLY A 41 -9.26 -3.79 -2.05
N SER A 42 -8.87 -3.51 -0.82
CA SER A 42 -7.49 -3.19 -0.44
C SER A 42 -6.55 -4.37 -0.62
N PHE A 43 -7.01 -5.57 -0.24
CA PHE A 43 -6.29 -6.81 -0.46
C PHE A 43 -6.09 -7.08 -1.96
N LEU A 44 -7.13 -6.92 -2.78
CA LEU A 44 -7.03 -7.08 -4.23
C LEU A 44 -6.06 -6.06 -4.86
N ALA A 45 -6.05 -4.81 -4.37
CA ALA A 45 -5.08 -3.82 -4.80
C ALA A 45 -3.63 -4.24 -4.47
N ALA A 46 -3.40 -4.80 -3.29
CA ALA A 46 -2.09 -5.34 -2.90
C ALA A 46 -1.66 -6.51 -3.80
N VAL A 47 -2.58 -7.43 -4.12
CA VAL A 47 -2.32 -8.55 -5.05
C VAL A 47 -1.96 -8.03 -6.45
N ALA A 48 -2.68 -7.03 -6.96
CA ALA A 48 -2.39 -6.42 -8.26
C ALA A 48 -1.01 -5.74 -8.28
N VAL A 49 -0.66 -4.99 -7.23
CA VAL A 49 0.68 -4.39 -7.08
C VAL A 49 1.75 -5.47 -7.01
N PHE A 50 1.52 -6.55 -6.26
CA PHE A 50 2.44 -7.67 -6.15
C PHE A 50 2.73 -8.28 -7.52
N PHE A 51 1.71 -8.63 -8.31
CA PHE A 51 1.92 -9.17 -9.66
C PHE A 51 2.59 -8.17 -10.61
N GLY A 52 2.25 -6.88 -10.49
CA GLY A 52 2.90 -5.81 -11.26
C GLY A 52 4.38 -5.61 -10.92
N LEU A 53 4.83 -5.99 -9.72
CA LEU A 53 6.23 -5.98 -9.31
C LEU A 53 6.93 -7.32 -9.58
N ALA A 54 6.21 -8.43 -9.46
CA ALA A 54 6.74 -9.78 -9.70
C ALA A 54 7.10 -10.01 -11.17
N THR A 55 6.39 -9.35 -12.09
CA THR A 55 6.64 -9.40 -13.54
C THR A 55 7.70 -8.42 -14.03
N LYS A 56 8.25 -7.55 -13.16
CA LYS A 56 9.33 -6.62 -13.54
C LYS A 56 10.71 -7.31 -13.55
N PRO A 57 11.57 -7.02 -14.55
CA PRO A 57 12.92 -7.58 -14.62
C PRO A 57 13.81 -7.12 -13.45
N PRO A 58 14.79 -7.94 -13.01
CA PRO A 58 15.59 -7.71 -11.80
C PRO A 58 16.48 -6.47 -11.83
N GLU A 59 16.74 -5.88 -13.00
CA GLU A 59 17.71 -4.79 -13.17
C GLU A 59 17.28 -3.45 -12.53
N GLU A 60 16.00 -3.28 -12.18
CA GLU A 60 15.51 -2.15 -11.37
C GLU A 60 15.42 -2.47 -9.86
N ARG A 61 15.75 -3.70 -9.42
CA ARG A 61 15.68 -4.09 -7.98
C ARG A 61 16.87 -3.61 -7.15
N SER A 62 17.86 -2.97 -7.76
CA SER A 62 18.98 -2.40 -7.01
C SER A 62 18.60 -1.05 -6.41
N MET A 63 18.22 -1.08 -5.13
CA MET A 63 18.62 -0.03 -4.19
C MET A 63 20.16 0.06 -4.26
N LYS A 64 20.72 0.83 -5.20
CA LYS A 64 22.08 1.35 -5.09
C LYS A 64 22.07 2.39 -3.99
N SER A 65 21.98 1.87 -2.77
CA SER A 65 22.93 2.13 -1.71
C SER A 65 23.47 3.56 -1.72
N LEU A 66 22.77 4.42 -0.99
CA LEU A 66 23.31 5.66 -0.42
C LEU A 66 24.55 5.44 0.48
N TYR A 67 25.10 4.22 0.54
CA TYR A 67 26.32 3.86 1.28
C TYR A 67 27.61 4.20 0.52
N SER A 68 27.58 4.59 -0.77
CA SER A 68 28.80 4.79 -1.56
C SER A 68 29.43 6.20 -1.48
N ASN A 69 28.73 7.21 -0.93
CA ASN A 69 29.22 8.60 -0.96
C ASN A 69 29.77 9.13 0.38
N GLY A 70 29.76 8.32 1.44
CA GLY A 70 30.17 8.75 2.79
C GLY A 70 31.54 8.27 3.27
N PHE A 71 32.15 7.26 2.62
CA PHE A 71 33.35 6.58 3.16
C PHE A 71 34.59 6.63 2.27
N HIS A 72 34.57 7.37 1.16
CA HIS A 72 35.73 7.48 0.26
C HIS A 72 36.54 8.79 0.40
N GLN A 73 36.18 9.67 1.34
CA GLN A 73 36.90 10.92 1.62
C GLN A 73 37.75 10.88 2.91
N VAL A 74 37.74 9.74 3.63
CA VAL A 74 38.56 9.57 4.84
C VAL A 74 39.53 8.43 4.62
N SER A 75 40.82 8.78 4.48
CA SER A 75 42.01 7.91 4.42
C SER A 75 42.46 7.49 3.02
N TYR A 76 43.34 8.29 2.40
CA TYR A 76 44.70 7.91 2.00
C TYR A 76 45.54 9.20 1.92
N GLN A 77 46.29 9.47 3.00
CA GLN A 77 47.59 10.15 2.94
C GLN A 77 48.63 9.09 2.60
#